data_AF-A0A933IPX3-F1
#
_entry.id   AF-A0A933IPX3-F1
#
_cell.length_a   1.000
_cell.length_b   1.000
_cell.length_c   1.000
_cell.angle_alpha   90.00
_cell.angle_beta   90.00
_cell.angle_gamma   90.00
#
_symmetry.space_group_name_H-M   'P 1'
#
loop_
_entity.id
_entity.type
_entity.pdbx_description
1 polymer ?
#
loop_
_entity_poly.entity_id
_entity_poly.type
_entity_poly.pdbx_seq_one_letter_code
_entity_poly.pdbx_strand_id
1 'polypeptide(L)'
;MRKLYTPMALVLMIILAVTMLSPTNALSDTENKPKLAIFPGRLPGVSANYTHVIMEAVFDVLDETGVFDPVYSSYPGDGRSDPKPIPANVLSADFQEKTWRKEGFFSGYEPDAKAILNKGKELGVNAVLLYSIDILGGGYDRMAVYLFDVDKGNVYYRRITDEIKHNVTGEISEETLRAKLRELNYTVFYKF
;
A
#
# COMPACT_ATOMS: atom_id res chain seq x y z
N MET A 1 -3.09 -0.48 70.76
CA MET A 1 -2.56 -1.35 69.69
C MET A 1 -2.54 -0.55 68.39
N ARG A 2 -1.35 -0.47 67.77
CA ARG A 2 -1.06 0.29 66.53
C ARG A 2 -1.55 -0.43 65.28
N LYS A 3 -1.88 0.35 64.24
CA LYS A 3 -1.39 0.29 62.84
C LYS A 3 -2.27 1.24 61.99
N LEU A 4 -1.94 2.51 61.77
CA LEU A 4 -0.99 3.05 60.77
C LEU A 4 -0.75 2.14 59.56
N TYR A 5 -1.55 2.31 58.50
CA TYR A 5 -1.19 2.00 57.11
C TYR A 5 -2.05 2.86 56.17
N THR A 6 -1.59 4.06 55.83
CA THR A 6 -2.07 4.80 54.65
C THR A 6 -1.06 5.90 54.32
N PRO A 7 -0.07 5.60 53.46
CA PRO A 7 0.08 6.43 52.26
C PRO A 7 0.55 5.65 51.02
N MET A 8 0.43 4.32 50.97
CA MET A 8 0.96 3.54 49.84
C MET A 8 0.00 3.39 48.65
N ALA A 9 -1.32 3.53 48.88
CA ALA A 9 -2.31 3.35 47.81
C ALA A 9 -2.38 4.54 46.82
N LEU A 10 -2.00 5.75 47.25
CA LEU A 10 -2.07 6.94 46.39
C LEU A 10 -0.90 7.03 45.39
N VAL A 11 0.27 6.48 45.76
CA VAL A 11 1.47 6.51 44.90
C VAL A 11 1.35 5.50 43.75
N LEU A 12 0.64 4.38 43.95
CA LEU A 12 0.47 3.36 42.91
C LEU A 12 -0.45 3.81 41.76
N MET A 13 -1.45 4.66 42.04
CA MET A 13 -2.37 5.15 41.00
C MET A 13 -1.77 6.23 40.11
N ILE A 14 -0.77 6.99 40.57
CA ILE A 14 -0.07 7.97 39.72
C ILE A 14 0.88 7.27 38.75
N ILE A 15 1.47 6.13 39.13
CA ILE A 15 2.33 5.35 38.24
C ILE A 15 1.52 4.71 37.10
N LEU A 16 0.27 4.29 37.35
CA LEU A 16 -0.59 3.74 36.29
C LEU A 16 -1.13 4.80 35.30
N ALA A 17 -1.28 6.06 35.74
CA ALA A 17 -1.69 7.16 34.85
C ALA A 17 -0.55 7.60 33.92
N VAL A 18 0.72 7.41 34.32
CA VAL A 18 1.89 7.73 33.49
C VAL A 18 2.20 6.62 32.46
N THR A 19 1.66 5.40 32.62
CA THR A 19 1.75 4.36 31.58
C THR A 19 0.74 4.49 30.43
N MET A 20 -0.20 5.44 30.50
CA MET A 20 -1.15 5.73 29.41
C MET A 20 -0.78 6.97 28.59
N LEU A 21 0.34 7.63 28.91
CA LEU A 21 1.04 8.48 27.95
C LEU A 21 2.01 7.57 27.19
N SER A 22 1.51 6.92 26.13
CA SER A 22 2.40 6.45 25.07
C SER A 22 3.33 7.62 24.74
N PRO A 23 4.66 7.43 24.75
CA PRO A 23 5.55 8.47 24.30
C PRO A 23 5.09 8.86 22.90
N THR A 24 4.84 10.16 22.73
CA THR A 24 4.72 10.81 21.44
C THR A 24 5.98 10.43 20.66
N ASN A 25 5.92 9.39 19.84
CA ASN A 25 6.95 9.02 18.87
C ASN A 25 6.92 10.01 17.70
N ALA A 26 6.98 11.30 18.01
CA ALA A 26 7.15 12.35 17.03
C ALA A 26 8.47 13.04 17.40
N LEU A 27 9.60 12.38 17.08
CA LEU A 27 10.94 12.97 16.90
C LEU A 27 12.08 11.92 16.74
N SER A 28 11.77 10.66 16.41
CA SER A 28 12.75 9.66 15.93
C SER A 28 12.17 8.96 14.70
N ASP A 29 13.01 8.62 13.72
CA ASP A 29 12.74 7.67 12.60
C ASP A 29 12.53 8.25 11.19
N THR A 30 13.16 9.37 10.83
CA THR A 30 13.45 9.67 9.41
C THR A 30 14.76 9.08 8.91
N GLU A 31 15.60 8.49 9.76
CA GLU A 31 16.84 7.85 9.32
C GLU A 31 16.59 6.37 8.96
N ASN A 32 16.41 6.12 7.65
CA ASN A 32 16.34 4.81 6.95
C ASN A 32 14.98 4.09 6.83
N LYS A 33 13.88 4.79 6.53
CA LYS A 33 12.73 4.10 5.91
C LYS A 33 13.11 3.62 4.49
N PRO A 34 12.79 2.37 4.11
CA PRO A 34 12.97 1.90 2.73
C PRO A 34 12.23 2.79 1.73
N LYS A 35 12.92 3.18 0.66
CA LYS A 35 12.37 4.01 -0.40
C LYS A 35 11.40 3.20 -1.26
N LEU A 36 10.19 3.72 -1.44
CA LEU A 36 9.14 3.11 -2.22
C LEU A 36 8.86 3.93 -3.49
N ALA A 37 8.74 3.23 -4.62
CA ALA A 37 8.13 3.76 -5.84
C ALA A 37 6.76 3.11 -6.10
N ILE A 38 5.77 3.92 -6.44
CA ILE A 38 4.45 3.45 -6.86
C ILE A 38 4.37 3.52 -8.39
N PHE A 39 4.49 2.36 -9.02
CA PHE A 39 4.50 2.24 -10.48
C PHE A 39 3.08 2.20 -11.05
N PRO A 40 2.92 2.43 -12.36
CA PRO A 40 1.60 2.41 -12.96
C PRO A 40 1.02 0.98 -12.93
N GLY A 41 -0.18 0.85 -12.36
CA GLY A 41 -0.93 -0.40 -12.32
C GLY A 41 -1.65 -0.71 -13.64
N ARG A 42 -2.11 -1.96 -13.78
CA ARG A 42 -3.03 -2.38 -14.83
C ARG A 42 -4.46 -2.11 -14.39
N LEU A 43 -5.05 -1.05 -14.92
CA LEU A 43 -6.38 -0.56 -14.56
C LEU A 43 -7.29 -0.47 -15.81
N PRO A 44 -7.76 -1.58 -16.39
CA PRO A 44 -8.64 -1.55 -17.55
C PRO A 44 -10.03 -0.97 -17.24
N GLY A 45 -10.64 -0.37 -18.26
CA GLY A 45 -12.05 0.04 -18.22
C GLY A 45 -12.34 1.02 -17.07
N VAL A 46 -13.38 0.72 -16.29
CA VAL A 46 -13.85 1.62 -15.22
C VAL A 46 -12.87 1.76 -14.06
N SER A 47 -11.96 0.80 -13.86
CA SER A 47 -10.99 0.85 -12.75
C SER A 47 -10.01 2.02 -12.86
N ALA A 48 -9.71 2.50 -14.07
CA ALA A 48 -8.87 3.68 -14.29
C ALA A 48 -9.44 4.97 -13.66
N ASN A 49 -10.77 5.03 -13.50
CA ASN A 49 -11.45 6.18 -12.92
C ASN A 49 -11.32 6.26 -11.38
N TYR A 50 -10.78 5.22 -10.74
CA TYR A 50 -10.66 5.11 -9.28
C TYR A 50 -9.21 5.17 -8.80
N THR A 51 -8.31 5.76 -9.60
CA THR A 51 -6.91 5.96 -9.21
C THR A 51 -6.80 6.79 -7.93
N HIS A 52 -7.69 7.76 -7.70
CA HIS A 52 -7.74 8.53 -6.45
C HIS A 52 -8.02 7.64 -5.24
N VAL A 53 -8.99 6.71 -5.33
CA VAL A 53 -9.31 5.77 -4.24
C VAL A 53 -8.14 4.82 -3.95
N ILE A 54 -7.46 4.36 -5.02
CA ILE A 54 -6.26 3.51 -4.89
C ILE A 54 -5.16 4.27 -4.15
N MET A 55 -4.89 5.51 -4.55
CA MET A 55 -3.85 6.31 -3.91
C MET A 55 -4.20 6.70 -2.48
N GLU A 56 -5.46 7.04 -2.18
CA GLU A 56 -5.90 7.32 -0.82
C GLU A 56 -5.68 6.08 0.09
N ALA A 57 -6.04 4.89 -0.39
CA ALA A 57 -5.80 3.64 0.33
C ALA A 57 -4.30 3.32 0.53
N VAL A 58 -3.43 3.71 -0.40
CA VAL A 58 -1.97 3.57 -0.28
C VAL A 58 -1.45 4.51 0.80
N PHE A 59 -1.75 5.80 0.69
CA PHE A 59 -1.21 6.82 1.58
C PHE A 59 -1.72 6.68 3.01
N ASP A 60 -2.98 6.27 3.18
CA ASP A 60 -3.49 5.87 4.48
C ASP A 60 -2.63 4.80 5.16
N VAL A 61 -2.33 3.71 4.45
CA VAL A 61 -1.56 2.60 5.02
C VAL A 61 -0.10 3.00 5.23
N LEU A 62 0.46 3.85 4.36
CA LEU A 62 1.81 4.39 4.54
C LEU A 62 1.91 5.27 5.79
N ASP A 63 0.92 6.14 6.02
CA ASP A 63 0.86 7.01 7.19
C ASP A 63 0.68 6.20 8.48
N GLU A 64 -0.24 5.22 8.46
CA GLU A 64 -0.55 4.38 9.62
C GLU A 64 0.60 3.42 9.99
N THR A 65 1.28 2.83 8.99
CA THR A 65 2.32 1.83 9.24
C THR A 65 3.71 2.45 9.39
N GLY A 66 3.97 3.57 8.72
CA GLY A 66 5.29 4.19 8.66
C GLY A 66 6.39 3.32 8.04
N VAL A 67 6.05 2.21 7.36
CA VAL A 67 7.02 1.19 6.91
C VAL A 67 7.87 1.68 5.74
N PHE A 68 7.35 2.55 4.88
CA PHE A 68 8.05 3.03 3.68
C PHE A 68 8.08 4.55 3.60
N ASP A 69 9.06 5.06 2.85
CA ASP A 69 9.11 6.44 2.36
C ASP A 69 8.73 6.48 0.87
N PRO A 70 7.52 6.94 0.50
CA PRO A 70 7.12 7.07 -0.91
C PRO A 70 7.87 8.21 -1.59
N VAL A 71 8.93 7.86 -2.33
CA VAL A 71 9.79 8.86 -3.01
C VAL A 71 9.37 9.14 -4.44
N TYR A 72 8.76 8.15 -5.11
CA TYR A 72 8.32 8.26 -6.50
C TYR A 72 6.93 7.67 -6.72
N SER A 73 6.15 8.27 -7.61
CA SER A 73 4.82 7.78 -7.98
C SER A 73 4.48 8.10 -9.44
N SER A 74 3.74 7.22 -10.11
CA SER A 74 3.06 7.52 -11.37
C SER A 74 1.75 8.30 -11.18
N TYR A 75 1.29 8.43 -9.94
CA TYR A 75 0.05 9.10 -9.58
C TYR A 75 0.34 10.31 -8.69
N PRO A 76 -0.51 11.36 -8.73
CA PRO A 76 -0.39 12.50 -7.83
C PRO A 76 -0.42 12.07 -6.35
N GLY A 77 0.28 12.85 -5.53
CA GLY A 77 0.11 12.80 -4.07
C GLY A 77 -1.26 13.30 -3.63
N ASP A 78 -1.54 13.16 -2.34
CA ASP A 78 -2.79 13.60 -1.70
C ASP A 78 -2.61 14.79 -0.73
N GLY A 79 -1.43 15.42 -0.74
CA GLY A 79 -1.06 16.51 0.15
C GLY A 79 -0.57 16.08 1.54
N ARG A 80 -0.79 14.82 1.94
CA ARG A 80 -0.09 14.20 3.09
C ARG A 80 1.27 13.69 2.68
N SER A 81 1.35 13.15 1.46
CA SER A 81 2.57 12.68 0.82
C SER A 81 2.61 13.12 -0.63
N ASP A 82 3.72 13.72 -1.04
CA ASP A 82 3.93 14.26 -2.39
C ASP A 82 5.14 13.61 -3.07
N PRO A 83 5.06 12.31 -3.42
CA PRO A 83 6.13 11.62 -4.13
C PRO A 83 6.42 12.30 -5.48
N LYS A 84 7.68 12.29 -5.89
CA LYS A 84 8.09 12.86 -7.18
C LYS A 84 7.51 12.03 -8.34
N PRO A 85 7.20 12.65 -9.49
CA PRO A 85 6.83 11.89 -10.66
C PRO A 85 7.99 10.97 -11.08
N ILE A 86 7.67 9.74 -11.50
CA ILE A 86 8.69 8.83 -12.03
C ILE A 86 9.27 9.40 -13.34
N PRO A 87 10.60 9.53 -13.48
CA PRO A 87 11.22 10.05 -14.69
C PRO A 87 10.86 9.22 -15.94
N ALA A 88 10.51 9.90 -17.04
CA ALA A 88 10.08 9.27 -18.29
C ALA A 88 11.19 8.43 -18.97
N ASN A 89 12.46 8.69 -18.64
CA ASN A 89 13.59 7.87 -19.11
C ASN A 89 13.68 6.51 -18.38
N VAL A 90 13.06 6.38 -17.21
CA VAL A 90 12.97 5.11 -16.48
C VAL A 90 11.76 4.32 -16.96
N LEU A 91 10.57 4.92 -16.94
CA LEU A 91 9.33 4.32 -17.40
C LEU A 91 8.88 4.96 -18.71
N SER A 92 9.03 4.22 -19.80
CA SER A 92 8.55 4.63 -21.12
C SER A 92 7.02 4.60 -21.19
N ALA A 93 6.45 5.32 -22.17
CA ALA A 93 4.99 5.41 -22.34
C ALA A 93 4.32 4.04 -22.58
N ASP A 94 5.04 3.09 -23.16
CA ASP A 94 4.59 1.72 -23.46
C ASP A 94 4.91 0.72 -22.32
N PHE A 95 5.40 1.19 -21.18
CA PHE A 95 5.83 0.34 -20.06
C PHE A 95 4.70 -0.56 -19.57
N GLN A 96 3.48 -0.05 -19.41
CA GLN A 96 2.34 -0.86 -18.96
C GLN A 96 2.08 -2.02 -19.94
N GLU A 97 2.01 -1.75 -21.25
CA GLU A 97 1.72 -2.79 -22.25
C GLU A 97 2.79 -3.88 -22.26
N LYS A 98 4.06 -3.52 -22.10
CA LYS A 98 5.20 -4.47 -22.15
C LYS A 98 5.40 -5.25 -20.86
N THR A 99 4.95 -4.70 -19.73
CA THR A 99 5.26 -5.26 -18.40
C THR A 99 4.18 -6.22 -17.91
N TRP A 100 2.94 -6.09 -18.37
CA TRP A 100 1.87 -7.01 -17.98
C TRP A 100 1.77 -8.18 -18.94
N ARG A 101 2.09 -9.38 -18.47
CA ARG A 101 2.10 -10.61 -19.27
C ARG A 101 1.00 -11.56 -18.86
N LYS A 102 0.55 -12.36 -19.81
CA LYS A 102 -0.41 -13.44 -19.59
C LYS A 102 0.29 -14.75 -19.94
N GLU A 103 0.62 -15.56 -18.93
CA GLU A 103 1.39 -16.81 -19.14
C GLU A 103 0.59 -17.94 -19.83
N GLY A 104 -0.73 -17.80 -19.98
CA GLY A 104 -1.57 -18.79 -20.64
C GLY A 104 -2.99 -18.29 -20.87
N PHE A 105 -3.79 -19.03 -21.66
CA PHE A 105 -5.14 -18.59 -22.04
C PHE A 105 -6.06 -18.34 -20.83
N PHE A 106 -5.91 -19.12 -19.77
CA PHE A 106 -6.72 -19.05 -18.55
C PHE A 106 -6.07 -18.28 -17.39
N SER A 107 -4.82 -17.82 -17.52
CA SER A 107 -4.16 -17.07 -16.44
C SER A 107 -4.59 -15.61 -16.41
N GLY A 108 -4.48 -14.98 -15.24
CA GLY A 108 -4.59 -13.53 -15.12
C GLY A 108 -3.36 -12.84 -15.71
N TYR A 109 -3.47 -11.52 -15.90
CA TYR A 109 -2.28 -10.70 -16.18
C TYR A 109 -1.43 -10.57 -14.93
N GLU A 110 -0.14 -10.81 -15.06
CA GLU A 110 0.87 -10.65 -14.01
C GLU A 110 2.01 -9.77 -14.49
N PRO A 111 2.64 -8.99 -13.60
CA PRO A 111 3.76 -8.13 -13.98
C PRO A 111 5.03 -8.96 -14.25
N ASP A 112 5.83 -8.57 -15.25
CA ASP A 112 7.16 -9.11 -15.47
C ASP A 112 8.08 -8.67 -14.33
N ALA A 113 8.26 -9.58 -13.37
CA ALA A 113 9.03 -9.31 -12.17
C ALA A 113 10.46 -8.84 -12.46
N LYS A 114 11.11 -9.40 -13.49
CA LYS A 114 12.48 -9.03 -13.84
C LYS A 114 12.53 -7.60 -14.37
N ALA A 115 11.57 -7.22 -15.22
CA ALA A 115 11.48 -5.85 -15.74
C ALA A 115 11.23 -4.85 -14.60
N ILE A 116 10.31 -5.16 -13.69
CA ILE A 116 9.98 -4.31 -12.54
C ILE A 116 11.19 -4.12 -11.62
N LEU A 117 11.83 -5.21 -11.19
CA LEU A 117 12.99 -5.16 -10.30
C LEU A 117 14.13 -4.35 -10.91
N ASN A 118 14.39 -4.51 -12.21
CA ASN A 118 15.41 -3.72 -12.89
C ASN A 118 15.09 -2.22 -12.89
N LYS A 119 13.84 -1.84 -13.15
CA LYS A 119 13.40 -0.44 -13.07
C LYS A 119 13.43 0.12 -11.65
N GLY A 120 13.13 -0.69 -10.64
CA GLY A 120 13.35 -0.32 -9.24
C GLY A 120 14.83 0.00 -8.94
N LYS A 121 15.76 -0.83 -9.44
CA LYS A 121 17.22 -0.59 -9.32
C LYS A 121 17.66 0.68 -10.04
N GLU A 122 17.17 0.91 -11.26
CA GLU A 122 17.45 2.12 -12.03
C GLU A 122 16.99 3.40 -11.30
N LEU A 123 15.89 3.32 -10.54
CA LEU A 123 15.39 4.44 -9.72
C LEU A 123 16.12 4.61 -8.37
N GLY A 124 16.89 3.60 -7.94
CA GLY A 124 17.52 3.59 -6.63
C GLY A 124 16.51 3.51 -5.47
N VAL A 125 15.43 2.75 -5.64
CA VAL A 125 14.43 2.47 -4.60
C VAL A 125 14.59 1.06 -4.05
N ASN A 126 14.15 0.84 -2.81
CA ASN A 126 14.19 -0.46 -2.13
C ASN A 126 12.95 -1.30 -2.46
N ALA A 127 11.83 -0.64 -2.75
CA ALA A 127 10.56 -1.29 -3.02
C ALA A 127 9.82 -0.68 -4.21
N VAL A 128 9.08 -1.51 -4.94
CA VAL A 128 8.13 -1.06 -5.98
C VAL A 128 6.75 -1.65 -5.73
N LEU A 129 5.72 -0.80 -5.70
CA LEU A 129 4.32 -1.19 -5.53
C LEU A 129 3.53 -1.03 -6.83
N LEU A 130 2.76 -2.04 -7.22
CA LEU A 130 1.85 -2.01 -8.38
C LEU A 130 0.54 -2.71 -8.09
N TYR A 131 -0.48 -2.36 -8.89
CA TYR A 131 -1.81 -2.96 -8.82
C TYR A 131 -2.24 -3.58 -10.15
N SER A 132 -3.08 -4.60 -10.06
CA SER A 132 -3.92 -5.09 -11.15
C SER A 132 -5.36 -5.12 -10.64
N ILE A 133 -6.21 -4.25 -11.17
CA ILE A 133 -7.59 -4.10 -10.70
C ILE A 133 -8.51 -4.20 -11.90
N ASP A 134 -9.38 -5.19 -11.92
CA ASP A 134 -10.34 -5.46 -12.97
C ASP A 134 -11.74 -5.47 -12.37
N ILE A 135 -12.50 -4.39 -12.59
CA ILE A 135 -13.87 -4.23 -12.07
C ILE A 135 -14.84 -4.56 -13.21
N LEU A 136 -15.30 -5.80 -13.24
CA LEU A 136 -16.15 -6.37 -14.27
C LEU A 136 -17.64 -6.31 -13.88
N GLY A 137 -17.94 -6.31 -12.58
CA GLY A 137 -19.25 -6.64 -12.02
C GLY A 137 -19.51 -8.16 -12.02
N GLY A 138 -20.71 -8.56 -11.62
CA GLY A 138 -21.10 -9.96 -11.51
C GLY A 138 -20.53 -10.69 -10.29
N GLY A 139 -19.95 -9.98 -9.31
CA GLY A 139 -19.23 -10.57 -8.18
C GLY A 139 -17.86 -11.17 -8.53
N TYR A 140 -17.30 -10.79 -9.68
CA TYR A 140 -16.01 -11.29 -10.18
C TYR A 140 -14.97 -10.17 -10.33
N ASP A 141 -15.04 -9.12 -9.51
CA ASP A 141 -14.06 -8.05 -9.53
C ASP A 141 -12.74 -8.56 -8.94
N ARG A 142 -11.64 -8.39 -9.66
CA ARG A 142 -10.34 -8.96 -9.32
C ARG A 142 -9.40 -7.84 -8.94
N MET A 143 -8.80 -7.94 -7.75
CA MET A 143 -7.80 -7.00 -7.31
C MET A 143 -6.54 -7.76 -6.88
N ALA A 144 -5.39 -7.28 -7.32
CA ALA A 144 -4.11 -7.76 -6.87
C ALA A 144 -3.17 -6.59 -6.60
N VAL A 145 -2.41 -6.71 -5.53
CA VAL A 145 -1.29 -5.84 -5.20
C VAL A 145 0.00 -6.64 -5.27
N TYR A 146 1.05 -6.02 -5.79
CA TYR A 146 2.39 -6.58 -5.90
C TYR A 146 3.38 -5.61 -5.28
N LEU A 147 4.15 -6.08 -4.31
CA LEU A 147 5.25 -5.37 -3.67
C LEU A 147 6.54 -6.11 -4.00
N PHE A 148 7.39 -5.45 -4.77
CA PHE A 148 8.69 -5.96 -5.19
C PHE A 148 9.76 -5.47 -4.22
N ASP A 149 10.47 -6.40 -3.59
CA ASP A 149 11.69 -6.12 -2.84
C ASP A 149 12.85 -6.09 -3.83
N VAL A 150 13.32 -4.88 -4.14
CA VAL A 150 14.32 -4.62 -5.18
C VAL A 150 15.69 -5.18 -4.78
N ASP A 151 15.99 -5.15 -3.48
CA ASP A 151 17.27 -5.57 -2.92
C ASP A 151 17.36 -7.11 -2.86
N LYS A 152 16.31 -7.76 -2.35
CA LYS A 152 16.26 -9.22 -2.23
C LYS A 152 15.80 -9.93 -3.51
N GLY A 153 15.19 -9.20 -4.44
CA GLY A 153 14.60 -9.76 -5.66
C GLY A 153 13.33 -10.57 -5.43
N ASN A 154 12.67 -10.37 -4.27
CA ASN A 154 11.45 -11.08 -3.90
C ASN A 154 10.20 -10.32 -4.37
N VAL A 155 9.09 -11.04 -4.54
CA VAL A 155 7.79 -10.45 -4.84
C VAL A 155 6.78 -10.92 -3.81
N TYR A 156 6.27 -9.98 -3.02
CA TYR A 156 5.12 -10.21 -2.15
C TYR A 156 3.87 -9.80 -2.90
N TYR A 157 2.87 -10.66 -2.94
CA TYR A 157 1.61 -10.32 -3.59
C TYR A 157 0.42 -10.85 -2.80
N ARG A 158 -0.72 -10.21 -3.02
CA ARG A 158 -2.01 -10.65 -2.53
C ARG A 158 -3.04 -10.38 -3.61
N ARG A 159 -3.91 -11.36 -3.85
CA ARG A 159 -5.02 -11.28 -4.79
C ARG A 159 -6.31 -11.61 -4.06
N ILE A 160 -7.36 -10.88 -4.40
CA ILE A 160 -8.73 -11.14 -3.97
C ILE A 160 -9.66 -11.07 -5.18
N THR A 161 -10.76 -11.81 -5.10
CA THR A 161 -11.90 -11.71 -5.99
C THR A 161 -13.11 -11.42 -5.12
N ASP A 162 -13.84 -10.35 -5.42
CA ASP A 162 -14.97 -9.90 -4.60
C ASP A 162 -16.02 -9.16 -5.43
N GLU A 163 -17.13 -8.78 -4.80
CA GLU A 163 -18.13 -7.88 -5.38
C GLU A 163 -17.85 -6.43 -4.93
N ILE A 164 -17.23 -5.64 -5.80
CA ILE A 164 -16.99 -4.21 -5.60
C ILE A 164 -18.04 -3.39 -6.34
N LYS A 165 -18.34 -3.82 -7.57
CA LYS A 165 -19.43 -3.29 -8.36
C LYS A 165 -20.69 -4.09 -8.07
N HIS A 166 -21.66 -3.44 -7.44
CA HIS A 166 -22.90 -4.08 -7.02
C HIS A 166 -23.69 -4.60 -8.22
N ASN A 167 -24.10 -5.87 -8.18
CA ASN A 167 -24.72 -6.56 -9.30
C ASN A 167 -26.07 -5.97 -9.72
N VAL A 168 -26.82 -5.42 -8.77
CA VAL A 168 -28.16 -4.87 -9.02
C VAL A 168 -28.12 -3.42 -9.51
N THR A 169 -27.32 -2.56 -8.88
CA THR A 169 -27.29 -1.12 -9.16
C THR A 169 -26.23 -0.77 -10.21
N GLY A 170 -25.21 -1.62 -10.39
CA GLY A 170 -24.05 -1.34 -11.22
C GLY A 170 -23.09 -0.31 -10.63
N GLU A 171 -23.36 0.17 -9.41
CA GLU A 171 -22.55 1.16 -8.71
C GLU A 171 -21.33 0.54 -8.05
N ILE A 172 -20.24 1.32 -7.99
CA ILE A 172 -19.01 0.95 -7.30
C ILE A 172 -19.00 1.70 -5.97
N SER A 173 -18.92 0.97 -4.86
CA SER A 173 -18.74 1.57 -3.54
C SER A 173 -17.27 1.94 -3.35
N GLU A 174 -16.95 3.24 -3.36
CA GLU A 174 -15.58 3.72 -3.08
C GLU A 174 -15.11 3.33 -1.69
N GLU A 175 -16.00 3.31 -0.69
CA GLU A 175 -15.71 2.86 0.67
C GLU A 175 -15.29 1.39 0.69
N THR A 176 -16.06 0.52 0.02
CA THR A 176 -15.74 -0.91 -0.07
C THR A 176 -14.43 -1.12 -0.82
N LEU A 177 -14.24 -0.42 -1.95
CA LEU A 177 -13.00 -0.49 -2.73
C LEU A 177 -11.79 -0.08 -1.88
N ARG A 178 -11.86 1.06 -1.19
CA ARG A 178 -10.80 1.55 -0.29
C ARG A 178 -10.50 0.56 0.82
N ALA A 179 -11.52 0.02 1.50
CA ALA A 179 -11.33 -0.94 2.58
C ALA A 179 -10.58 -2.20 2.11
N LYS A 180 -10.92 -2.72 0.94
CA LYS A 180 -10.26 -3.88 0.33
C LYS A 180 -8.84 -3.57 -0.11
N LEU A 181 -8.59 -2.39 -0.67
CA LEU A 181 -7.25 -1.94 -1.04
C LEU A 181 -6.34 -1.75 0.17
N ARG A 182 -6.88 -1.23 1.29
CA ARG A 182 -6.17 -1.15 2.56
C ARG A 182 -5.78 -2.55 3.07
N GLU A 183 -6.71 -3.51 3.05
CA GLU A 183 -6.43 -4.92 3.43
C GLU A 183 -5.30 -5.51 2.58
N LEU A 184 -5.35 -5.31 1.27
CA LEU A 184 -4.32 -5.74 0.34
C LEU A 184 -2.94 -5.14 0.69
N ASN A 185 -2.89 -3.83 0.92
CA ASN A 185 -1.66 -3.10 1.23
C ASN A 185 -1.04 -3.55 2.54
N TYR A 186 -1.83 -3.64 3.60
CA TYR A 186 -1.39 -4.18 4.89
C TYR A 186 -0.76 -5.56 4.73
N THR A 187 -1.42 -6.44 3.96
CA THR A 187 -0.97 -7.81 3.76
C THR A 187 0.41 -7.90 3.10
N VAL A 188 0.73 -7.01 2.16
CA VAL A 188 2.04 -7.03 1.48
C VAL A 188 3.09 -6.21 2.22
N PHE A 189 2.73 -5.11 2.87
CA PHE A 189 3.67 -4.27 3.61
C PHE A 189 4.26 -5.00 4.82
N TYR A 190 3.45 -5.76 5.57
CA TYR A 190 3.94 -6.55 6.71
C TYR A 190 4.83 -7.75 6.32
N LYS A 191 4.96 -8.07 5.03
CA LYS A 191 5.82 -9.17 4.55
C LYS A 191 7.20 -8.70 4.10
N PHE A 192 7.40 -7.40 3.94
CA PHE A 192 8.63 -6.80 3.41
C PHE A 192 9.79 -6.91 4.40
#